data_AF-A0A936JLL4-F1
#
_entry.id   AF-A0A936JLL4-F1
#
_cell.length_a   1.000
_cell.length_b   1.000
_cell.length_c   1.000
_cell.angle_alpha   90.00
_cell.angle_beta   90.00
_cell.angle_gamma   90.00
#
_symmetry.space_group_name_H-M   'P 1'
#
loop_
_entity.id
_entity.type
_entity.pdbx_description
1 polymer ?
#
loop_
_entity_poly.entity_id
_entity_poly.type
_entity_poly.pdbx_seq_one_letter_code
_entity_poly.pdbx_strand_id
1 'polypeptide(L)' 'MKIPVLYQRIDEKNFEGYFYAYVPQWGITTHGYGIDGARTAIEDLIKIWISEKEDHGESIDLIEEAVLEYSEI' A
#
# COMPACT_ATOMS: atom_id res chain seq x y z
N MET A 1 0.12 5.25 15.21
CA MET A 1 -0.61 5.24 13.93
C MET A 1 -0.05 4.11 13.09
N LYS A 2 -0.90 3.22 12.57
CA LYS A 2 -0.48 2.11 11.71
C LYS A 2 -1.24 2.22 10.40
N ILE A 3 -0.57 2.02 9.29
CA ILE A 3 -1.17 2.02 7.96
C ILE A 3 -1.07 0.58 7.45
N PRO A 4 -2.18 -0.16 7.35
CA PRO A 4 -2.16 -1.51 6.82
C PRO A 4 -1.77 -1.50 5.35
N VAL A 5 -0.90 -2.45 4.98
CA VAL A 5 -0.50 -2.66 3.60
C VAL A 5 -0.72 -4.13 3.25
N LEU A 6 -1.45 -4.37 2.16
CA LEU A 6 -1.60 -5.69 1.55
C LEU A 6 -0.53 -5.87 0.49
N TYR A 7 0.17 -7.01 0.56
CA TYR A 7 1.15 -7.39 -0.44
C TYR A 7 0.66 -8.62 -1.19
N GLN A 8 0.77 -8.57 -2.52
CA GLN A 8 0.36 -9.68 -3.39
C GLN A 8 1.43 -9.87 -4.47
N ARG A 9 1.83 -11.12 -4.72
CA ARG A 9 2.72 -11.43 -5.85
C ARG A 9 2.00 -11.12 -7.16
N ILE A 10 2.70 -10.50 -8.10
CA ILE A 10 2.16 -10.22 -9.43
C ILE A 10 2.37 -11.44 -10.32
N ASP A 11 1.28 -12.07 -10.72
CA ASP A 11 1.29 -13.23 -11.62
C ASP A 11 0.97 -12.78 -13.07
N GLU A 12 1.77 -11.83 -13.58
CA GLU A 12 1.65 -11.24 -14.91
C GLU A 12 2.99 -11.28 -15.66
N LYS A 13 2.93 -11.35 -17.00
CA LYS A 13 4.14 -11.36 -17.85
C LYS A 13 4.95 -10.07 -17.67
N ASN A 14 6.27 -10.18 -17.52
CA ASN A 14 7.23 -9.10 -17.27
C ASN A 14 7.24 -8.53 -15.84
N PHE A 15 6.45 -9.10 -14.93
CA PHE A 15 6.43 -8.74 -13.52
C PHE A 15 6.95 -9.88 -12.63
N GLU A 16 7.74 -10.78 -13.20
CA GLU A 16 8.30 -11.90 -12.47
C GLU A 16 9.14 -11.41 -11.28
N GLY A 17 8.76 -11.85 -10.07
CA GLY A 17 9.40 -11.44 -8.82
C GLY A 17 8.90 -10.12 -8.24
N TYR A 18 7.95 -9.44 -8.88
CA TYR A 18 7.33 -8.23 -8.34
C TYR A 18 6.15 -8.53 -7.42
N PHE A 19 5.90 -7.59 -6.52
CA PHE A 19 4.74 -7.57 -5.62
C PHE A 19 3.99 -6.26 -5.78
N TYR A 20 2.66 -6.32 -5.81
CA TYR A 20 1.83 -5.18 -5.49
C TYR A 20 1.90 -4.89 -4.00
N ALA A 21 1.86 -3.60 -3.65
CA ALA A 21 1.66 -3.10 -2.30
C ALA A 21 0.50 -2.12 -2.32
N TYR A 22 -0.55 -2.41 -1.56
CA TYR A 22 -1.82 -1.70 -1.58
C TYR A 22 -2.20 -1.23 -0.19
N VAL A 23 -2.61 0.04 -0.06
CA VAL A 23 -3.20 0.59 1.18
C VAL A 23 -4.72 0.67 1.00
N PRO A 24 -5.49 -0.27 1.56
CA PRO A 24 -6.92 -0.39 1.26
C PRO A 24 -7.74 0.86 1.61
N GLN A 25 -7.47 1.43 2.79
CA GLN A 25 -8.19 2.60 3.30
C GLN A 25 -8.07 3.84 2.40
N TRP A 26 -7.00 3.95 1.60
CA TRP A 26 -6.74 5.12 0.75
C TRP A 26 -6.84 4.82 -0.75
N GLY A 27 -7.06 3.56 -1.13
CA GLY A 27 -7.15 3.19 -2.54
C GLY A 27 -5.85 3.34 -3.32
N ILE A 28 -4.69 3.44 -2.66
CA ILE A 28 -3.39 3.65 -3.32
C ILE A 28 -2.62 2.35 -3.45
N THR A 29 -2.06 2.12 -4.64
CA THR A 29 -1.29 0.93 -4.99
C THR A 29 0.03 1.33 -5.64
N THR A 30 1.08 0.58 -5.34
CA THR A 30 2.33 0.58 -6.11
C THR A 30 2.83 -0.85 -6.28
N HIS A 31 3.97 -1.02 -6.94
CA HIS A 31 4.64 -2.30 -7.04
C HIS A 31 6.15 -2.15 -6.89
N GLY A 32 6.82 -3.23 -6.52
CA GLY A 32 8.27 -3.28 -6.47
C GLY A 32 8.80 -4.70 -6.59
N TYR A 33 10.06 -4.82 -7.01
CA TYR A 33 10.72 -6.12 -7.12
C TYR A 33 11.01 -6.67 -5.73
N GLY A 34 10.52 -7.89 -5.46
CA GLY A 34 10.53 -8.50 -4.14
C GLY A 34 9.64 -7.76 -3.12
N ILE A 35 9.45 -8.40 -1.97
CA ILE A 35 8.63 -7.83 -0.89
C ILE A 35 9.24 -6.53 -0.34
N ASP A 36 10.57 -6.45 -0.27
CA ASP A 36 11.26 -5.27 0.25
C ASP A 36 11.20 -4.10 -0.73
N GLY A 37 11.32 -4.36 -2.05
CA GLY A 37 11.16 -3.30 -3.06
C GLY A 37 9.75 -2.73 -3.06
N ALA A 38 8.73 -3.61 -2.95
CA ALA A 38 7.34 -3.17 -2.83
C ALA A 38 7.08 -2.38 -1.54
N ARG A 39 7.73 -2.76 -0.42
CA ARG A 39 7.66 -2.04 0.86
C ARG A 39 8.25 -0.63 0.75
N THR A 40 9.46 -0.50 0.20
CA THR A 40 10.08 0.82 0.00
C THR A 40 9.21 1.71 -0.88
N ALA A 41 8.70 1.17 -1.99
CA ALA A 41 7.85 1.91 -2.91
C ALA A 41 6.55 2.42 -2.24
N ILE A 42 5.90 1.60 -1.41
CA ILE A 42 4.64 2.01 -0.75
C ILE A 42 4.89 3.01 0.37
N GLU A 43 6.01 2.90 1.09
CA GLU A 43 6.41 3.89 2.11
C GLU A 43 6.63 5.27 1.49
N ASP A 44 7.26 5.34 0.31
CA ASP A 44 7.44 6.61 -0.39
C ASP A 44 6.14 7.16 -0.95
N LEU A 45 5.28 6.30 -1.52
CA LEU A 45 3.96 6.70 -1.99
C LEU A 45 3.08 7.24 -0.85
N ILE A 46 3.11 6.61 0.33
CA ILE A 46 2.38 7.07 1.53
C ILE A 46 2.81 8.48 1.92
N LYS A 47 4.12 8.78 1.94
CA LYS A 47 4.63 10.12 2.29
C LYS A 47 4.12 11.19 1.32
N ILE A 48 4.19 10.90 0.01
CA ILE A 48 3.73 11.83 -1.03
C ILE A 48 2.23 12.08 -0.89
N TRP A 49 1.45 11.01 -0.76
CA TRP A 49 0.00 11.09 -0.63
C TRP A 49 -0.42 11.92 0.59
N ILE A 50 0.21 11.70 1.76
CA ILE A 50 -0.06 12.47 2.98
C ILE A 50 0.25 13.95 2.76
N SER A 51 1.41 14.28 2.19
CA SER A 51 1.81 15.66 1.89
C SER A 51 0.78 16.36 0.99
N GLU A 52 0.30 15.68 -0.05
CA GLU A 52 -0.73 16.23 -0.95
C GLU A 52 -2.06 16.51 -0.23
N LYS A 53 -2.47 15.63 0.70
CA LYS A 53 -3.67 15.85 1.52
C LYS A 53 -3.52 17.05 2.44
N GLU A 54 -2.38 17.16 3.11
CA GLU A 54 -2.07 18.27 4.01
C GLU A 54 -2.03 19.61 3.25
N ASP A 55 -1.37 19.64 2.08
CA ASP A 55 -1.26 20.84 1.24
C ASP A 55 -2.63 21.33 0.72
N HIS A 56 -3.58 20.42 0.54
CA HIS A 56 -4.95 20.75 0.12
C HIS A 56 -5.94 20.93 1.29
N GLY A 57 -5.49 20.77 2.54
CA GLY A 57 -6.36 20.85 3.72
C GLY A 57 -7.41 19.75 3.78
N GLU A 58 -7.14 18.59 3.18
CA GLU A 58 -8.00 17.41 3.19
C GLU A 58 -7.78 16.59 4.47
N SER A 59 -8.83 15.92 4.95
CA SER A 59 -8.72 15.01 6.10
C SER A 59 -8.05 13.70 5.71
N ILE A 60 -7.19 13.18 6.59
CA ILE A 60 -6.55 11.88 6.43
C ILE A 60 -7.29 10.85 7.29
N ASP A 61 -7.89 9.86 6.64
CA ASP A 61 -8.56 8.77 7.33
C ASP A 61 -7.52 7.79 7.89
N LEU A 62 -7.45 7.71 9.21
CA LEU A 62 -6.54 6.84 9.95
C LEU A 62 -7.35 5.84 10.76
N ILE A 63 -6.95 4.58 10.72
CA ILE A 63 -7.54 3.54 11.57
C ILE A 63 -6.68 3.26 12.80
N GLU A 64 -7.33 3.01 13.93
CA GLU A 64 -6.66 2.62 15.17
C GLU A 64 -6.34 1.12 15.20
N GLU A 65 -7.19 0.31 14.57
CA GLU A 65 -7.10 -1.15 14.51
C GLU A 65 -7.36 -1.66 13.09
N ALA A 66 -6.64 -2.70 12.71
CA ALA A 66 -6.78 -3.37 11.42
C ALA A 66 -7.12 -4.85 11.66
N VAL A 67 -8.23 -5.32 11.11
CA VAL A 67 -8.59 -6.74 11.13
C VAL A 67 -8.08 -7.37 9.84
N LEU A 68 -7.21 -8.38 9.98
CA LEU A 68 -6.78 -9.22 8.86
C LEU A 68 -7.67 -10.46 8.84
N GLU A 69 -8.55 -10.53 7.85
CA GLU A 69 -9.39 -11.70 7.61
C GLU A 69 -8.85 -12.45 6.37
N TYR A 70 -8.47 -13.70 6.56
CA TYR A 70 -8.09 -14.60 5.47
C TYR A 70 -9.32 -15.41 5.09
N SER A 71 -9.75 -15.34 3.84
CA SER A 71 -10.70 -16.29 3.27
C SER A 71 -9.98 -17.14 2.24
N GLU A 72 -10.05 -18.46 2.41
CA GLU A 72 -9.71 -19.40 1.34
C GLU A 72 -10.94 -19.45 0.42
N ILE A 73 -10.80 -18.91 -0.79
CA ILE A 73 -11.80 -19.05 -1.86
C ILE A 73 -11.40 -20.24 -2.73
#